data_AF-A0A931NS68-F1
#
_entry.id   AF-A0A931NS68-F1
#
_cell.length_a   1.000
_cell.length_b   1.000
_cell.length_c   1.000
_cell.angle_alpha   90.00
_cell.angle_beta   90.00
_cell.angle_gamma   90.00
#
_symmetry.space_group_name_H-M   'P 1'
#
loop_
_entity.id
_entity.type
_entity.pdbx_description
1 polymer ?
#
loop_
_entity_poly.entity_id
_entity_poly.type
_entity_poly.pdbx_seq_one_letter_code
_entity_poly.pdbx_strand_id
1 'polypeptide(L)'
;ATKNFLLKQQDFDILIWNKLCRKSLFDDHAIYYPVGQIHEDNLTTYKLFAAAKKIQYLKDELYFYQRKNSYITKNFTSTEKTLKRLQAKEQMAEEARKYLNTPDFDLVCDIALIYAYFAFIDNSITGHIEKSYFKEYRKKALKALKSNSQNPYLTNKLRLYNKLLSSPLSALYWIFRKITLKSI
;
A
#
# COMPACT_ATOMS: atom_id res chain seq x y z
N ALA A 1 12.50 5.21 -7.68
CA ALA A 1 11.90 5.13 -6.33
C ALA A 1 10.38 5.04 -6.39
N THR A 2 9.68 5.91 -7.13
CA THR A 2 8.20 5.94 -7.22
C THR A 2 7.54 4.60 -7.56
N LYS A 3 8.04 3.88 -8.58
CA LYS A 3 7.53 2.53 -8.91
C LYS A 3 7.68 1.56 -7.73
N ASN A 4 8.84 1.53 -7.08
CA ASN A 4 9.09 0.66 -5.93
C ASN A 4 8.16 0.99 -4.77
N PHE A 5 7.96 2.28 -4.48
CA PHE A 5 7.00 2.74 -3.48
C PHE A 5 5.60 2.15 -3.74
N LEU A 6 5.08 2.30 -4.96
CA LEU A 6 3.73 1.85 -5.32
C LEU A 6 3.59 0.32 -5.37
N LEU A 7 4.62 -0.38 -5.87
CA LEU A 7 4.61 -1.85 -6.05
C LEU A 7 4.94 -2.63 -4.78
N LYS A 8 5.78 -2.09 -3.89
CA LYS A 8 6.21 -2.77 -2.66
C LYS A 8 5.38 -2.36 -1.45
N GLN A 9 4.96 -1.10 -1.38
CA GLN A 9 4.16 -0.53 -0.27
C GLN A 9 4.73 -0.86 1.12
N GLN A 10 6.06 -0.79 1.24
CA GLN A 10 6.79 -1.06 2.47
C GLN A 10 6.93 0.22 3.29
N ASP A 11 6.78 0.11 4.61
CA ASP A 11 6.88 1.22 5.56
C ASP A 11 8.18 2.01 5.38
N PHE A 12 9.31 1.32 5.12
CA PHE A 12 10.59 1.97 4.86
C PHE A 12 10.55 2.96 3.69
N ASP A 13 9.87 2.62 2.60
CA ASP A 13 9.71 3.49 1.43
C ASP A 13 8.62 4.55 1.68
N ILE A 14 7.57 4.20 2.42
CA ILE A 14 6.40 5.06 2.63
C ILE A 14 6.69 6.24 3.56
N LEU A 15 7.22 5.94 4.73
CA LEU A 15 7.25 6.87 5.85
C LEU A 15 8.23 8.01 5.58
N ILE A 16 7.86 9.27 5.87
CA ILE A 16 8.77 10.39 5.58
C ILE A 16 9.86 10.55 6.65
N TRP A 17 9.60 10.11 7.87
CA TRP A 17 10.46 10.40 9.03
C TRP A 17 11.87 9.79 8.93
N ASN A 18 12.08 8.81 8.03
CA ASN A 18 13.40 8.23 7.76
C ASN A 18 14.08 8.83 6.51
N LYS A 19 13.65 10.00 6.04
CA LYS A 19 14.15 10.65 4.82
C LYS A 19 14.56 12.09 5.08
N LEU A 20 15.61 12.52 4.39
CA LEU A 20 15.94 13.93 4.24
C LEU A 20 15.54 14.40 2.85
N CYS A 21 14.66 15.39 2.78
CA CYS A 21 14.15 15.96 1.53
C CYS A 21 14.56 17.43 1.41
N ARG A 22 14.98 17.84 0.21
CA ARG A 22 15.21 19.27 -0.06
C ARG A 22 13.87 20.01 0.02
N LYS A 23 13.84 21.12 0.75
CA LYS A 23 12.65 21.98 0.86
C LYS A 23 12.07 22.37 -0.50
N SER A 24 12.93 22.67 -1.47
CA SER A 24 12.52 23.05 -2.83
C SER A 24 11.68 21.98 -3.54
N LEU A 25 11.79 20.69 -3.16
CA LEU A 25 10.91 19.66 -3.71
C LEU A 25 9.44 19.88 -3.33
N PHE A 26 9.18 20.46 -2.16
CA PHE A 26 7.84 20.79 -1.71
C PHE A 26 7.35 22.07 -2.39
N ASP A 27 8.16 23.13 -2.30
CA ASP A 27 7.78 24.47 -2.76
C ASP A 27 7.63 24.52 -4.30
N ASP A 28 8.62 24.03 -5.05
CA ASP A 28 8.66 24.15 -6.51
C ASP A 28 7.60 23.27 -7.20
N HIS A 29 7.16 22.19 -6.54
CA HIS A 29 6.18 21.24 -7.07
C HIS A 29 4.81 21.31 -6.37
N ALA A 30 4.61 22.30 -5.49
CA ALA A 30 3.38 22.49 -4.72
C ALA A 30 2.90 21.20 -4.02
N ILE A 31 3.84 20.46 -3.40
CA ILE A 31 3.55 19.22 -2.69
C ILE A 31 3.26 19.54 -1.24
N TYR A 32 2.02 19.30 -0.82
CA TYR A 32 1.56 19.49 0.54
C TYR A 32 1.02 18.20 1.12
N TYR A 33 1.15 18.06 2.44
CA TYR A 33 0.49 17.00 3.17
C TYR A 33 -1.02 17.26 3.25
N PRO A 34 -1.86 16.24 3.00
CA PRO A 34 -3.31 16.39 3.10
C PRO A 34 -3.73 16.60 4.56
N VAL A 35 -4.40 17.72 4.83
CA VAL A 35 -4.85 18.09 6.17
C VAL A 35 -5.88 17.09 6.69
N GLY A 36 -5.72 16.65 7.94
CA GLY A 36 -6.65 15.75 8.62
C GLY A 36 -6.55 14.27 8.19
N GLN A 37 -5.63 13.93 7.29
CA GLN A 37 -5.43 12.56 6.84
C GLN A 37 -4.51 11.79 7.79
N ILE A 38 -4.94 10.60 8.22
CA ILE A 38 -4.04 9.64 8.89
C ILE A 38 -3.39 8.77 7.81
N HIS A 39 -2.10 8.46 7.97
CA HIS A 39 -1.28 7.77 6.98
C HIS A 39 -1.05 8.61 5.71
N GLU A 40 -1.01 9.92 5.89
CA GLU A 40 -0.75 10.98 4.93
C GLU A 40 0.53 10.76 4.11
N ASP A 41 1.54 10.09 4.68
CA ASP A 41 2.76 9.70 3.97
C ASP A 41 2.49 8.87 2.70
N ASN A 42 1.45 8.01 2.73
CA ASN A 42 1.03 7.25 1.54
C ASN A 42 0.60 8.18 0.40
N LEU A 43 0.07 9.37 0.72
CA LEU A 43 -0.46 10.33 -0.25
C LEU A 43 0.56 11.39 -0.69
N THR A 44 1.71 11.47 -0.02
CA THR A 44 2.70 12.53 -0.24
C THR A 44 4.04 12.00 -0.75
N THR A 45 4.60 10.94 -0.14
CA THR A 45 5.99 10.55 -0.38
C THR A 45 6.26 10.10 -1.83
N TYR A 46 5.30 9.49 -2.52
CA TYR A 46 5.47 9.14 -3.93
C TYR A 46 5.59 10.38 -4.84
N LYS A 47 4.94 11.49 -4.47
CA LYS A 47 5.02 12.77 -5.20
C LYS A 47 6.43 13.33 -5.10
N LEU A 48 7.02 13.29 -3.88
CA LEU A 48 8.41 13.68 -3.66
C LEU A 48 9.39 12.81 -4.47
N PHE A 49 9.15 11.50 -4.51
CA PHE A 49 9.96 10.59 -5.32
C PHE A 49 9.82 10.83 -6.83
N ALA A 50 8.64 11.23 -7.29
CA ALA A 50 8.40 11.56 -8.69
C ALA A 50 9.06 12.88 -9.10
N ALA A 51 9.06 13.87 -8.21
CA ALA A 51 9.69 15.18 -8.44
C ALA A 51 11.22 15.16 -8.32
N ALA A 52 11.78 14.25 -7.50
CA ALA A 52 13.20 14.23 -7.21
C ALA A 52 14.06 13.78 -8.41
N LYS A 53 15.01 14.63 -8.82
CA LYS A 53 16.01 14.31 -9.85
C LYS A 53 17.07 13.29 -9.38
N LYS A 54 17.36 13.25 -8.08
CA LYS A 54 18.35 12.33 -7.49
C LYS A 54 17.86 11.83 -6.13
N ILE A 55 17.92 10.52 -5.93
CA ILE A 55 17.60 9.84 -4.67
C ILE A 55 18.78 8.93 -4.34
N GLN A 56 19.28 9.02 -3.10
CA GLN A 56 20.39 8.21 -2.61
C GLN A 56 19.99 7.53 -1.30
N TYR A 57 20.41 6.27 -1.15
CA TYR A 57 20.23 5.50 0.08
C TYR A 57 21.58 5.42 0.78
N LEU A 58 21.60 5.78 2.06
CA LEU A 58 22.77 5.62 2.92
C LEU A 58 22.68 4.25 3.60
N LYS A 59 23.79 3.53 3.65
CA LYS A 59 23.88 2.27 4.41
C LYS A 59 24.08 2.52 5.90
N ASP A 60 24.61 3.69 6.25
CA ASP A 60 25.00 4.03 7.61
C ASP A 60 23.76 4.38 8.46
N GLU A 61 23.75 3.87 9.69
CA GLU A 61 22.71 4.14 10.68
C GLU A 61 22.99 5.46 11.40
N LEU A 62 22.65 6.58 10.77
CA LEU A 62 23.02 7.93 11.25
C LEU A 62 21.98 8.59 12.17
N TYR A 63 20.89 7.90 12.49
CA TYR A 63 19.78 8.46 13.27
C TYR A 63 19.41 7.60 14.47
N PHE A 64 19.38 8.22 15.65
CA PHE A 64 18.84 7.62 16.87
C PHE A 64 17.37 8.03 17.06
N TYR A 65 16.45 7.08 16.90
CA TYR A 65 15.03 7.32 17.14
C TYR A 65 14.69 7.25 18.62
N GLN A 66 14.38 8.38 19.25
CA GLN A 66 13.82 8.39 20.59
C GLN A 66 12.33 7.99 20.54
N ARG A 67 12.02 6.77 20.97
CA ARG A 67 10.64 6.29 21.10
C ARG A 67 10.21 6.40 22.56
N LYS A 68 9.41 7.43 22.90
CA LYS A 68 8.59 7.39 24.12
C LYS A 68 7.44 6.38 23.92
N ASN A 69 6.69 6.02 24.97
CA ASN A 69 5.52 5.11 24.92
C ASN A 69 4.40 5.63 23.98
N SER A 70 4.69 5.63 22.68
CA SER A 70 3.86 6.17 21.62
C SER A 70 2.89 5.09 21.17
N TYR A 71 1.61 5.43 21.24
CA TYR A 71 0.50 4.59 20.78
C TYR A 71 0.19 4.79 19.29
N ILE A 72 1.00 5.56 18.56
CA ILE A 72 0.81 5.84 17.13
C ILE A 72 0.92 4.54 16.32
N THR A 73 1.91 3.70 16.62
CA THR A 73 2.16 2.43 15.90
C THR A 73 1.92 1.16 16.72
N LYS A 74 1.61 1.26 18.02
CA LYS A 74 1.46 0.09 18.91
C LYS A 74 0.05 -0.52 18.96
N ASN A 75 -0.98 0.16 18.47
CA ASN A 75 -2.35 -0.30 18.60
C ASN A 75 -2.84 -0.99 17.31
N PHE A 76 -2.45 -2.27 17.15
CA PHE A 76 -2.89 -3.14 16.06
C PHE A 76 -4.30 -3.73 16.27
N THR A 77 -4.92 -3.50 17.43
CA THR A 77 -6.26 -4.02 17.75
C THR A 77 -7.38 -3.07 17.37
N SER A 78 -7.07 -1.81 17.02
CA SER A 78 -8.07 -0.85 16.57
C SER A 78 -8.52 -1.13 15.13
N THR A 79 -9.78 -1.55 14.98
CA THR A 79 -10.44 -1.68 13.67
C THR A 79 -10.47 -0.36 12.91
N GLU A 80 -10.80 0.75 13.57
CA GLU A 80 -10.86 2.07 12.94
C GLU A 80 -9.51 2.48 12.35
N LYS A 81 -8.41 2.37 13.12
CA LYS A 81 -7.06 2.69 12.63
C LYS A 81 -6.66 1.77 11.48
N THR A 82 -7.01 0.49 11.57
CA THR A 82 -6.77 -0.48 10.49
C THR A 82 -7.50 -0.07 9.21
N LEU A 83 -8.79 0.30 9.29
CA LEU A 83 -9.56 0.77 8.15
C LEU A 83 -8.95 2.04 7.54
N LYS A 84 -8.60 3.04 8.35
CA LYS A 84 -7.94 4.27 7.86
C LYS A 84 -6.63 3.97 7.12
N ARG A 85 -5.83 3.04 7.62
CA ARG A 85 -4.60 2.57 6.93
C ARG A 85 -4.89 1.92 5.59
N LEU A 86 -5.90 1.06 5.52
CA LEU A 86 -6.27 0.35 4.29
C LEU A 86 -6.87 1.31 3.25
N GLN A 87 -7.72 2.24 3.68
CA GLN A 87 -8.29 3.31 2.85
C GLN A 87 -7.19 4.21 2.28
N ALA A 88 -6.19 4.60 3.09
CA ALA A 88 -5.07 5.40 2.61
C ALA A 88 -4.28 4.70 1.49
N LYS A 89 -4.15 3.36 1.51
CA LYS A 89 -3.50 2.58 0.44
C LYS A 89 -4.33 2.52 -0.84
N GLU A 90 -5.65 2.36 -0.71
CA GLU A 90 -6.58 2.40 -1.87
C GLU A 90 -6.56 3.79 -2.51
N GLN A 91 -6.74 4.84 -1.70
CA GLN A 91 -6.69 6.23 -2.12
C GLN A 91 -5.35 6.60 -2.77
N MET A 92 -4.22 6.17 -2.19
CA MET A 92 -2.90 6.36 -2.78
C MET A 92 -2.82 5.83 -4.21
N ALA A 93 -3.29 4.61 -4.46
CA ALA A 93 -3.23 4.01 -5.79
C ALA A 93 -4.09 4.78 -6.82
N GLU A 94 -5.25 5.29 -6.39
CA GLU A 94 -6.15 6.08 -7.22
C GLU A 94 -5.61 7.49 -7.51
N GLU A 95 -5.09 8.17 -6.49
CA GLU A 95 -4.51 9.50 -6.64
C GLU A 95 -3.20 9.48 -7.42
N ALA A 96 -2.34 8.48 -7.16
CA ALA A 96 -1.06 8.36 -7.86
C ALA A 96 -1.26 8.16 -9.36
N ARG A 97 -2.31 7.44 -9.77
CA ARG A 97 -2.68 7.31 -11.18
C ARG A 97 -2.91 8.68 -11.82
N LYS A 98 -3.77 9.51 -11.21
CA LYS A 98 -4.11 10.85 -11.70
C LYS A 98 -2.91 11.79 -11.68
N TYR A 99 -2.09 11.71 -10.63
CA TYR A 99 -0.93 12.58 -10.46
C TYR A 99 0.20 12.26 -11.44
N LEU A 100 0.50 10.99 -11.65
CA LEU A 100 1.63 10.56 -12.48
C LEU A 100 1.25 10.52 -13.97
N ASN A 101 0.01 10.16 -14.28
CA ASN A 101 -0.63 10.29 -15.60
C ASN A 101 0.23 9.84 -16.80
N THR A 102 0.84 8.65 -16.71
CA THR A 102 1.50 8.00 -17.85
C THR A 102 1.03 6.56 -18.03
N PRO A 103 1.04 6.01 -19.26
CA PRO A 103 0.61 4.63 -19.51
C PRO A 103 1.37 3.58 -18.67
N ASP A 104 2.65 3.83 -18.40
CA ASP A 104 3.46 2.94 -17.59
C ASP A 104 3.07 3.01 -16.10
N PHE A 105 2.81 4.21 -15.57
CA PHE A 105 2.32 4.36 -14.19
C PHE A 105 0.88 3.91 -14.02
N ASP A 106 0.05 3.92 -15.07
CA ASP A 106 -1.27 3.31 -15.04
C ASP A 106 -1.18 1.82 -14.68
N LEU A 107 -0.28 1.09 -15.35
CA LEU A 107 -0.03 -0.33 -15.06
C LEU A 107 0.49 -0.54 -13.64
N VAL A 108 1.38 0.34 -13.16
CA VAL A 108 1.90 0.28 -11.79
C VAL A 108 0.79 0.52 -10.75
N CYS A 109 -0.07 1.51 -10.98
CA CYS A 109 -1.16 1.86 -10.07
C CYS A 109 -2.24 0.78 -10.03
N ASP A 110 -2.50 0.08 -11.13
CA ASP A 110 -3.37 -1.11 -11.13
C ASP A 110 -2.86 -2.19 -10.17
N ILE A 111 -1.56 -2.47 -10.19
CA ILE A 111 -0.96 -3.44 -9.27
C ILE A 111 -1.00 -2.94 -7.83
N ALA A 112 -0.72 -1.65 -7.60
CA ALA A 112 -0.82 -1.04 -6.27
C ALA A 112 -2.23 -1.16 -5.68
N LEU A 113 -3.26 -0.96 -6.51
CA LEU A 113 -4.66 -1.08 -6.13
C LEU A 113 -5.04 -2.54 -5.82
N ILE A 114 -4.55 -3.50 -6.61
CA ILE A 114 -4.72 -4.94 -6.31
C ILE A 114 -4.10 -5.30 -4.95
N TYR A 115 -2.93 -4.77 -4.62
CA TYR A 115 -2.33 -4.99 -3.29
C TYR A 115 -3.18 -4.37 -2.16
N ALA A 116 -3.75 -3.17 -2.36
CA ALA A 116 -4.67 -2.58 -1.41
C ALA A 116 -5.89 -3.47 -1.18
N TYR A 117 -6.49 -4.02 -2.25
CA TYR A 117 -7.61 -4.95 -2.13
C TYR A 117 -7.27 -6.21 -1.35
N PHE A 118 -6.11 -6.82 -1.61
CA PHE A 118 -5.66 -7.97 -0.83
C PHE A 118 -5.40 -7.62 0.63
N ALA A 119 -4.96 -6.40 0.94
CA ALA A 119 -4.82 -5.97 2.33
C ALA A 119 -6.17 -5.92 3.06
N PHE A 120 -7.24 -5.45 2.41
CA PHE A 120 -8.61 -5.54 2.97
C PHE A 120 -9.05 -6.99 3.18
N ILE A 121 -8.86 -7.85 2.17
CA ILE A 121 -9.21 -9.28 2.25
C ILE A 121 -8.47 -9.93 3.44
N ASP A 122 -7.16 -9.76 3.53
CA ASP A 122 -6.34 -10.34 4.60
C ASP A 122 -6.78 -9.88 5.99
N ASN A 123 -7.02 -8.58 6.19
CA ASN A 123 -7.47 -8.04 7.48
C ASN A 123 -8.88 -8.50 7.86
N SER A 124 -9.74 -8.78 6.87
CA SER A 124 -11.07 -9.37 7.13
C SER A 124 -10.98 -10.85 7.52
N ILE A 125 -9.99 -11.60 6.99
CA ILE A 125 -9.73 -13.01 7.37
C ILE A 125 -9.17 -13.09 8.79
N THR A 126 -8.24 -12.21 9.15
CA THR A 126 -7.63 -12.20 10.50
C THR A 126 -8.57 -11.62 11.56
N GLY A 127 -9.60 -10.89 11.17
CA GLY A 127 -10.61 -10.34 12.08
C GLY A 127 -10.28 -8.95 12.61
N HIS A 128 -9.33 -8.23 11.99
CA HIS A 128 -9.06 -6.82 12.35
C HIS A 128 -10.13 -5.87 11.82
N ILE A 129 -10.85 -6.26 10.77
CA ILE A 129 -11.99 -5.53 10.20
C ILE A 129 -13.18 -6.47 10.00
N GLU A 130 -14.36 -5.92 9.72
CA GLU A 130 -15.58 -6.70 9.52
C GLU A 130 -15.46 -7.70 8.37
N LYS A 131 -16.14 -8.84 8.51
CA LYS A 131 -16.15 -9.91 7.49
C LYS A 131 -16.85 -9.47 6.19
N SER A 132 -17.71 -8.46 6.24
CA SER A 132 -18.40 -7.86 5.09
C SER A 132 -17.41 -7.41 4.00
N TYR A 133 -16.28 -6.83 4.40
CA TYR A 133 -15.20 -6.39 3.51
C TYR A 133 -14.62 -7.53 2.66
N PHE A 134 -14.62 -8.78 3.15
CA PHE A 134 -14.12 -9.92 2.38
C PHE A 134 -14.86 -10.06 1.05
N LYS A 135 -16.20 -10.03 1.08
CA LYS A 135 -17.03 -10.26 -0.10
C LYS A 135 -16.88 -9.12 -1.11
N GLU A 136 -16.85 -7.88 -0.63
CA GLU A 136 -16.68 -6.69 -1.47
C GLU A 136 -15.31 -6.69 -2.16
N TYR A 137 -14.23 -6.77 -1.37
CA TYR A 137 -12.87 -6.64 -1.89
C TYR A 137 -12.42 -7.87 -2.68
N ARG A 138 -12.98 -9.06 -2.40
CA ARG A 138 -12.84 -10.23 -3.29
C ARG A 138 -13.35 -9.93 -4.71
N LYS A 139 -14.54 -9.32 -4.83
CA LYS A 139 -15.12 -8.97 -6.14
C LYS A 139 -14.23 -7.95 -6.86
N LYS A 140 -13.78 -6.91 -6.15
CA LYS A 140 -12.85 -5.90 -6.67
C LYS A 140 -11.53 -6.55 -7.14
N ALA A 141 -10.91 -7.39 -6.32
CA ALA A 141 -9.65 -8.06 -6.62
C ALA A 141 -9.74 -8.99 -7.83
N LEU A 142 -10.75 -9.88 -7.91
CA LEU A 142 -10.92 -10.78 -9.05
C LEU A 142 -11.15 -10.03 -10.36
N LYS A 143 -11.95 -8.95 -10.34
CA LYS A 143 -12.14 -8.08 -11.50
C LYS A 143 -10.83 -7.45 -11.93
N ALA A 144 -10.11 -6.82 -11.00
CA ALA A 144 -8.85 -6.14 -11.29
C ALA A 144 -7.76 -7.10 -11.79
N LEU A 145 -7.64 -8.29 -11.19
CA LEU A 145 -6.71 -9.33 -11.63
C LEU A 145 -7.00 -9.84 -13.04
N LYS A 146 -8.28 -10.01 -13.40
CA LYS A 146 -8.68 -10.40 -14.76
C LYS A 146 -8.25 -9.34 -15.78
N SER A 147 -8.56 -8.07 -15.51
CA SER A 147 -8.19 -6.94 -16.37
C SER A 147 -6.68 -6.74 -16.49
N ASN A 148 -5.91 -7.14 -15.47
CA ASN A 148 -4.46 -6.96 -15.41
C ASN A 148 -3.65 -8.25 -15.64
N SER A 149 -4.24 -9.27 -16.27
CA SER A 149 -3.57 -10.57 -16.48
C SER A 149 -2.26 -10.49 -17.27
N GLN A 150 -2.17 -9.52 -18.20
CA GLN A 150 -1.01 -9.21 -19.03
C GLN A 150 -0.14 -8.07 -18.49
N ASN A 151 -0.47 -7.53 -17.31
CA ASN A 151 0.30 -6.44 -16.72
C ASN A 151 1.73 -6.92 -16.38
N PRO A 152 2.79 -6.27 -16.88
CA PRO A 152 4.17 -6.72 -16.68
C PRO A 152 4.62 -6.67 -15.22
N TYR A 153 3.96 -5.85 -14.39
CA TYR A 153 4.24 -5.73 -12.96
C TYR A 153 3.47 -6.75 -12.10
N LEU A 154 2.63 -7.60 -12.69
CA LEU A 154 1.86 -8.62 -11.97
C LEU A 154 2.78 -9.75 -11.48
N THR A 155 3.03 -9.76 -10.16
CA THR A 155 3.97 -10.70 -9.52
C THR A 155 3.45 -12.14 -9.48
N ASN A 156 4.37 -13.11 -9.40
CA ASN A 156 4.04 -14.53 -9.21
C ASN A 156 3.18 -14.77 -7.96
N LYS A 157 3.40 -13.99 -6.90
CA LYS A 157 2.59 -14.01 -5.67
C LYS A 157 1.13 -13.66 -5.97
N LEU A 158 0.87 -12.57 -6.68
CA LEU A 158 -0.49 -12.17 -7.06
C LEU A 158 -1.14 -13.15 -8.03
N ARG A 159 -0.36 -13.75 -8.94
CA ARG A 159 -0.85 -14.84 -9.82
C ARG A 159 -1.29 -16.07 -9.02
N LEU A 160 -0.52 -16.46 -8.00
CA LEU A 160 -0.90 -17.54 -7.08
C LEU A 160 -2.18 -17.16 -6.30
N TYR A 161 -2.23 -15.93 -5.76
CA TYR A 161 -3.40 -15.45 -5.02
C TYR A 161 -4.66 -15.47 -5.88
N ASN A 162 -4.56 -15.08 -7.16
CA ASN A 162 -5.68 -15.16 -8.10
C ASN A 162 -6.23 -16.58 -8.24
N LYS A 163 -5.35 -17.58 -8.43
CA LYS A 163 -5.74 -18.99 -8.54
C LYS A 163 -6.48 -19.46 -7.28
N LEU A 164 -5.92 -19.16 -6.11
CA LEU A 164 -6.50 -19.55 -4.82
C LEU A 164 -7.83 -18.84 -4.54
N LEU A 165 -7.92 -17.54 -4.83
CA LEU A 165 -9.11 -16.72 -4.60
C LEU A 165 -10.26 -17.11 -5.56
N SER A 166 -9.93 -17.64 -6.74
CA SER A 166 -10.91 -18.12 -7.72
C SER A 166 -11.55 -19.47 -7.36
N SER A 167 -11.04 -20.18 -6.34
CA SER A 167 -11.65 -21.44 -5.87
C SER A 167 -13.10 -21.24 -5.37
N PRO A 168 -13.93 -22.31 -5.35
CA PRO A 168 -15.28 -22.24 -4.78
C PRO A 168 -15.24 -21.65 -3.37
N LEU A 169 -16.06 -20.62 -3.14
CA LEU A 169 -16.11 -19.85 -1.89
C LEU A 169 -14.75 -19.26 -1.44
N SER A 170 -13.74 -19.21 -2.32
CA SER A 170 -12.35 -18.86 -1.99
C SER A 170 -11.76 -19.69 -0.84
N ALA A 171 -12.25 -20.91 -0.63
CA ALA A 171 -11.86 -21.76 0.49
C ALA A 171 -10.34 -21.98 0.55
N LEU A 172 -9.70 -22.21 -0.61
CA LEU A 172 -8.26 -22.42 -0.69
C LEU A 172 -7.47 -21.17 -0.27
N TYR A 173 -7.90 -19.98 -0.69
CA TYR A 173 -7.26 -18.74 -0.26
C TYR A 173 -7.44 -18.50 1.23
N TRP A 174 -8.64 -18.73 1.74
CA TRP A 174 -8.96 -18.55 3.16
C TRP A 174 -8.11 -19.46 4.05
N ILE A 175 -8.00 -20.75 3.72
CA ILE A 175 -7.16 -21.72 4.44
C ILE A 175 -5.68 -21.30 4.36
N PHE A 176 -5.19 -21.01 3.14
CA PHE A 176 -3.82 -20.59 2.92
C PHE A 176 -3.44 -19.34 3.75
N ARG A 177 -4.32 -18.33 3.81
CA ARG A 177 -4.07 -17.11 4.59
C ARG A 177 -4.21 -17.32 6.09
N LYS A 178 -5.11 -18.18 6.57
CA LYS A 178 -5.18 -18.53 8.01
C LYS A 178 -3.90 -19.18 8.52
N ILE A 179 -3.19 -19.92 7.68
CA ILE A 179 -1.88 -20.50 8.02
C ILE A 179 -0.79 -19.44 7.93
N THR A 180 -0.73 -18.70 6.82
CA THR A 180 0.38 -17.77 6.53
C THR A 180 0.30 -16.41 7.22
N LEU A 181 -0.85 -16.01 7.76
CA LEU A 181 -1.02 -14.75 8.51
C LEU A 181 -0.95 -14.93 10.03
N LYS A 182 -0.99 -16.17 10.54
CA LYS A 182 -0.86 -16.45 11.98
C LYS A 182 0.57 -16.27 12.52
N SER A 183 1.55 -16.14 11.63
CA SER A 183 2.98 -16.07 11.96
C SER A 183 3.54 -14.64 11.97
N ILE A 184 2.69 -13.60 12.06
CA ILE A 184 3.08 -12.19 12.10
C ILE A 184 2.42 -11.53 13.31
#